data_AF-A0A842MND7-F1
#
_entry.id   AF-A0A842MND7-F1
#
_cell.length_a   1.000
_cell.length_b   1.000
_cell.length_c   1.000
_cell.angle_alpha   90.00
_cell.angle_beta   90.00
_cell.angle_gamma   90.00
#
_symmetry.space_group_name_H-M   'P 1'
#
loop_
_entity.id
_entity.type
_entity.pdbx_description
1 polymer ?
#
loop_
_entity_poly.entity_id
_entity_poly.type
_entity_poly.pdbx_seq_one_letter_code
_entity_poly.pdbx_strand_id
1 'polypeptide(L)'
;MTIYRHFYLKSNALTRPDVNLRDLPSAGRIDIVARCVNSAFWLSNDIRRNVFFHTILHGPPNPPVYIRFEGGKLRKVSPDERSIAIFTIKAIEKASDEEKESTPGIFVSRKDFKKFVDENRDKEYYLMDEKGEDIDKINFGEEPLFFLGDNKGLNDEEKEILHRYGAIDVSIGKKSYLSSHCINVINWFLDKIEER
;
A
#
# COMPACT_ATOMS: atom_id res chain seq x y z
N MET A 1 -10.34 9.26 -18.98
CA MET A 1 -9.00 8.61 -18.98
C MET A 1 -8.93 7.71 -17.76
N THR A 2 -8.51 6.44 -17.87
CA THR A 2 -8.41 5.55 -16.70
C THR A 2 -7.16 5.86 -15.89
N ILE A 3 -7.30 6.06 -14.59
CA ILE A 3 -6.20 6.32 -13.65
C ILE A 3 -5.80 4.98 -13.03
N TYR A 4 -4.53 4.58 -13.16
CA TYR A 4 -3.97 3.42 -12.46
C TYR A 4 -3.40 3.86 -11.11
N ARG A 5 -4.07 3.44 -10.04
CA ARG A 5 -3.86 3.98 -8.70
C ARG A 5 -2.89 3.09 -7.96
N HIS A 6 -1.75 3.64 -7.55
CA HIS A 6 -0.79 2.92 -6.74
C HIS A 6 -0.80 3.44 -5.31
N PHE A 7 -0.83 2.53 -4.34
CA PHE A 7 -0.71 2.85 -2.92
C PHE A 7 0.46 2.10 -2.33
N TYR A 8 1.36 2.81 -1.66
CA TYR A 8 2.43 2.23 -0.85
C TYR A 8 2.13 2.41 0.64
N LEU A 9 2.24 1.32 1.40
CA LEU A 9 2.21 1.34 2.85
C LEU A 9 3.54 0.86 3.44
N LYS A 10 4.24 1.72 4.17
CA LYS A 10 5.31 1.27 5.07
C LYS A 10 4.69 0.54 6.26
N SER A 11 5.11 -0.69 6.52
CA SER A 11 4.60 -1.49 7.64
C SER A 11 5.71 -2.07 8.51
N ASN A 12 5.44 -2.15 9.81
CA ASN A 12 6.26 -2.88 10.80
C ASN A 12 5.77 -4.32 11.06
N ALA A 13 4.89 -4.86 10.22
CA ALA A 13 4.38 -6.23 10.38
C ALA A 13 5.52 -7.26 10.36
N LEU A 14 5.35 -8.32 11.15
CA LEU A 14 6.36 -9.37 11.28
C LEU A 14 6.59 -10.07 9.94
N THR A 15 7.85 -10.43 9.68
CA THR A 15 8.29 -11.09 8.44
C THR A 15 8.48 -12.59 8.64
N ARG A 16 7.58 -13.20 9.43
CA ARG A 16 7.53 -14.64 9.69
C ARG A 16 6.11 -15.18 9.50
N PRO A 17 5.97 -16.46 9.15
CA PRO A 17 4.66 -17.02 8.82
C PRO A 17 3.85 -17.51 10.04
N ASP A 18 4.51 -17.77 11.17
CA ASP A 18 3.91 -18.18 12.44
C ASP A 18 3.26 -16.99 13.16
N VAL A 19 2.13 -16.55 12.61
CA VAL A 19 1.32 -15.45 13.14
C VAL A 19 0.02 -15.99 13.74
N ASN A 20 -0.32 -15.51 14.95
CA ASN A 20 -1.61 -15.81 15.56
C ASN A 20 -2.72 -15.04 14.84
N LEU A 21 -3.51 -15.73 14.00
CA LEU A 21 -4.63 -15.13 13.28
C LEU A 21 -5.76 -14.60 14.18
N ARG A 22 -5.76 -14.92 15.49
CA ARG A 22 -6.70 -14.36 16.47
C ARG A 22 -6.20 -13.04 17.08
N ASP A 23 -4.94 -12.66 16.82
CA ASP A 23 -4.30 -11.46 17.35
C ASP A 23 -3.36 -10.85 16.31
N LEU A 24 -3.97 -10.32 15.24
CA LEU A 24 -3.27 -9.61 14.18
C LEU A 24 -2.50 -8.36 14.67
N PRO A 25 -3.01 -7.57 15.64
CA PRO A 25 -2.26 -6.42 16.16
C PRO A 25 -0.89 -6.80 16.73
N SER A 26 -0.78 -7.89 17.50
CA SER A 26 0.49 -8.35 18.06
C SER A 26 1.48 -8.85 17.00
N ALA A 27 1.03 -9.12 15.77
CA ALA A 27 1.87 -9.51 14.65
C ALA A 27 2.53 -8.31 13.93
N GLY A 28 2.95 -7.30 14.71
CA GLY A 28 3.53 -6.07 14.17
C GLY A 28 2.52 -5.19 13.43
N ARG A 29 1.25 -5.25 13.85
CA ARG A 29 0.14 -4.49 13.24
C ARG A 29 -0.21 -4.91 11.81
N ILE A 30 -0.17 -6.21 11.51
CA ILE A 30 -0.62 -6.73 10.19
C ILE A 30 -2.11 -6.44 9.94
N ASP A 31 -2.89 -6.15 10.98
CA ASP A 31 -4.27 -5.64 10.90
C ASP A 31 -4.35 -4.32 10.11
N ILE A 32 -3.35 -3.44 10.21
CA ILE A 32 -3.28 -2.20 9.41
C ILE A 32 -3.09 -2.53 7.93
N VAL A 33 -2.18 -3.46 7.61
CA VAL A 33 -1.96 -3.91 6.22
C VAL A 33 -3.26 -4.47 5.65
N ALA A 34 -3.94 -5.33 6.41
CA ALA A 34 -5.19 -5.94 5.98
C ALA A 34 -6.28 -4.91 5.69
N ARG A 35 -6.46 -3.90 6.56
CA ARG A 35 -7.42 -2.80 6.32
C ARG A 35 -7.04 -1.92 5.14
N CYS A 36 -5.74 -1.66 4.92
CA CYS A 36 -5.30 -0.86 3.78
C CYS A 36 -5.52 -1.60 2.46
N VAL A 37 -5.22 -2.90 2.41
CA VAL A 37 -5.53 -3.77 1.27
C VAL A 37 -7.05 -3.81 1.04
N ASN A 38 -7.86 -3.94 2.09
CA ASN A 38 -9.33 -3.85 1.97
C ASN A 38 -9.77 -2.54 1.30
N SER A 39 -9.35 -1.41 1.86
CA SER A 39 -9.68 -0.06 1.37
C SER A 39 -9.19 0.22 -0.05
N ALA A 40 -8.07 -0.38 -0.45
CA ALA A 40 -7.50 -0.20 -1.78
C ALA A 40 -8.38 -0.86 -2.86
N PHE A 41 -8.94 -2.04 -2.59
CA PHE A 41 -9.45 -2.90 -3.65
C PHE A 41 -10.98 -3.06 -3.70
N TRP A 42 -11.67 -3.22 -2.56
CA TRP A 42 -13.05 -3.69 -2.59
C TRP A 42 -14.07 -2.58 -2.82
N LEU A 43 -15.02 -2.86 -3.71
CA LEU A 43 -16.30 -2.17 -3.86
C LEU A 43 -17.41 -3.07 -3.29
N SER A 44 -18.67 -2.63 -3.36
CA SER A 44 -19.81 -3.41 -2.87
C SER A 44 -19.97 -4.77 -3.58
N ASN A 45 -19.80 -4.80 -4.90
CA ASN A 45 -20.02 -5.99 -5.74
C ASN A 45 -18.86 -6.28 -6.73
N ASP A 46 -17.74 -5.58 -6.61
CA ASP A 46 -16.58 -5.77 -7.51
C ASP A 46 -15.27 -5.41 -6.80
N ILE A 47 -14.16 -5.55 -7.52
CA ILE A 47 -12.82 -5.15 -7.12
C ILE A 47 -12.28 -4.12 -8.11
N ARG A 48 -11.59 -3.09 -7.61
CA ARG A 48 -10.91 -2.09 -8.45
C ARG A 48 -9.74 -2.74 -9.19
N ARG A 49 -9.88 -2.91 -10.51
CA ARG A 49 -8.91 -3.63 -11.36
C ARG A 49 -7.67 -2.81 -11.71
N ASN A 50 -7.81 -1.48 -11.68
CA ASN A 50 -6.79 -0.47 -11.93
C ASN A 50 -6.05 -0.02 -10.65
N VAL A 51 -6.06 -0.84 -9.59
CA VAL A 51 -5.37 -0.54 -8.33
C VAL A 51 -4.20 -1.49 -8.13
N PHE A 52 -3.11 -0.95 -7.59
CA PHE A 52 -1.95 -1.69 -7.10
C PHE A 52 -1.66 -1.27 -5.67
N PHE A 53 -1.51 -2.25 -4.79
CA PHE A 53 -1.15 -2.01 -3.40
C PHE A 53 0.21 -2.62 -3.11
N HIS A 54 1.12 -1.79 -2.63
CA HIS A 54 2.51 -2.11 -2.34
C HIS A 54 2.73 -1.99 -0.83
N THR A 55 3.47 -2.92 -0.24
CA THR A 55 3.92 -2.76 1.13
C THR A 55 5.29 -3.38 1.31
N ILE A 56 6.13 -2.73 2.11
CA ILE A 56 7.38 -3.32 2.60
C ILE A 56 7.25 -3.51 4.10
N LEU A 57 7.38 -4.76 4.52
CA LEU A 57 7.31 -5.19 5.91
C LEU A 57 8.72 -5.12 6.52
N HIS A 58 8.85 -4.34 7.59
CA HIS A 58 10.10 -4.07 8.30
C HIS A 58 10.17 -4.76 9.67
N GLY A 59 9.16 -5.55 10.04
CA GLY A 59 9.15 -6.27 11.31
C GLY A 59 10.13 -7.45 11.32
N PRO A 60 10.61 -7.87 12.50
CA PRO A 60 11.48 -9.04 12.65
C PRO A 60 10.77 -10.33 12.22
N PRO A 61 11.52 -11.43 11.97
CA PRO A 61 12.96 -11.57 12.11
C PRO A 61 13.77 -11.27 10.83
N ASN A 62 13.15 -11.26 9.66
CA ASN A 62 13.84 -11.21 8.37
C ASN A 62 13.37 -10.05 7.46
N PRO A 63 13.37 -8.79 7.92
CA PRO A 63 13.07 -7.64 7.05
C PRO A 63 14.20 -7.40 6.03
N PRO A 64 13.92 -6.72 4.89
CA PRO A 64 12.61 -6.32 4.39
C PRO A 64 11.91 -7.44 3.59
N VAL A 65 10.58 -7.42 3.59
CA VAL A 65 9.74 -8.24 2.68
C VAL A 65 8.78 -7.33 1.93
N TYR A 66 8.95 -7.23 0.61
CA TYR A 66 8.06 -6.48 -0.27
C TYR A 66 6.92 -7.38 -0.77
N ILE A 67 5.70 -6.87 -0.73
CA ILE A 67 4.51 -7.54 -1.23
C ILE A 67 3.73 -6.56 -2.10
N ARG A 68 3.33 -7.03 -3.29
CA ARG A 68 2.48 -6.30 -4.23
C ARG A 68 1.19 -7.06 -4.50
N PHE A 69 0.06 -6.39 -4.38
CA PHE A 69 -1.26 -6.88 -4.73
C PHE A 69 -1.73 -6.16 -6.00
N GLU A 70 -2.29 -6.90 -6.96
CA GLU A 70 -2.76 -6.35 -8.24
C GLU A 70 -4.25 -6.63 -8.45
N GLY A 71 -5.07 -5.57 -8.45
CA GLY A 71 -6.54 -5.69 -8.48
C GLY A 71 -7.06 -6.49 -9.67
N GLY A 72 -6.48 -6.32 -10.86
CA GLY A 72 -6.87 -7.07 -12.06
C GLY A 72 -6.65 -8.59 -11.96
N LYS A 73 -5.69 -9.03 -11.13
CA LYS A 73 -5.26 -10.44 -11.01
C LYS A 73 -5.69 -11.12 -9.73
N LEU A 74 -6.09 -10.37 -8.70
CA LEU A 74 -6.52 -10.94 -7.42
C LEU A 74 -7.66 -11.95 -7.59
N ARG A 75 -7.53 -13.10 -6.92
CA ARG A 75 -8.56 -14.17 -6.88
C ARG A 75 -8.63 -14.78 -5.48
N LYS A 76 -9.83 -15.22 -5.07
CA LYS A 76 -10.11 -15.96 -3.81
C LYS A 76 -9.85 -15.20 -2.50
N VAL A 77 -9.29 -13.98 -2.55
CA VAL A 77 -9.16 -13.12 -1.38
C VAL A 77 -10.54 -12.52 -1.08
N SER A 78 -11.00 -12.67 0.16
CA SER A 78 -12.19 -12.01 0.70
C SER A 78 -11.80 -10.71 1.42
N PRO A 79 -12.70 -9.72 1.52
CA PRO A 79 -12.40 -8.39 2.07
C PRO A 79 -12.09 -8.37 3.58
N ASP A 80 -12.41 -9.42 4.32
CA ASP A 80 -12.18 -9.44 5.77
C ASP A 80 -10.68 -9.48 6.13
N GLU A 81 -10.33 -8.87 7.26
CA GLU A 81 -8.93 -8.73 7.70
C GLU A 81 -8.22 -10.08 7.81
N ARG A 82 -8.94 -11.13 8.25
CA ARG A 82 -8.37 -12.45 8.46
C ARG A 82 -8.00 -13.12 7.14
N SER A 83 -8.89 -13.08 6.15
CA SER A 83 -8.62 -13.56 4.80
C SER A 83 -7.39 -12.87 4.21
N ILE A 84 -7.35 -11.54 4.24
CA ILE A 84 -6.22 -10.78 3.70
C ILE A 84 -4.93 -11.12 4.45
N ALA A 85 -4.95 -11.18 5.78
CA ALA A 85 -3.79 -11.56 6.58
C ALA A 85 -3.26 -12.96 6.22
N ILE A 86 -4.13 -13.95 5.98
CA ILE A 86 -3.73 -15.29 5.53
C ILE A 86 -2.98 -15.21 4.20
N PHE A 87 -3.44 -14.41 3.25
CA PHE A 87 -2.77 -14.25 1.96
C PHE A 87 -1.44 -13.48 2.08
N THR A 88 -1.37 -12.46 2.93
CA THR A 88 -0.11 -11.78 3.26
C THR A 88 0.90 -12.75 3.89
N ILE A 89 0.46 -13.61 4.81
CA ILE A 89 1.32 -14.63 5.43
C ILE A 89 1.84 -15.63 4.40
N LYS A 90 0.99 -16.12 3.49
CA LYS A 90 1.40 -16.99 2.37
C LYS A 90 2.42 -16.31 1.44
N ALA A 91 2.32 -15.00 1.26
CA ALA A 91 3.31 -14.23 0.53
C ALA A 91 4.65 -14.21 1.30
N ILE A 92 4.63 -13.92 2.60
CA ILE A 92 5.82 -13.93 3.47
C ILE A 92 6.55 -15.29 3.41
N GLU A 93 5.81 -16.42 3.48
CA GLU A 93 6.36 -17.78 3.37
C GLU A 93 7.16 -18.00 2.07
N LYS A 94 6.75 -17.31 1.01
CA LYS A 94 7.35 -17.42 -0.31
C LYS A 94 8.43 -16.36 -0.57
N ALA A 95 8.74 -15.45 0.36
CA ALA A 95 9.70 -14.38 0.09
C ALA A 95 11.09 -14.90 -0.33
N SER A 96 11.61 -14.37 -1.44
CA SER A 96 12.94 -14.64 -2.01
C SER A 96 13.51 -13.38 -2.64
N ASP A 97 14.79 -13.36 -3.01
CA ASP A 97 15.41 -12.20 -3.65
C ASP A 97 14.81 -11.91 -5.04
N GLU A 98 14.44 -12.96 -5.77
CA GLU A 98 13.67 -12.85 -7.00
C GLU A 98 12.17 -12.68 -6.71
N GLU A 99 11.54 -11.78 -7.46
CA GLU A 99 10.11 -11.56 -7.40
C GLU A 99 9.35 -12.71 -8.04
N LYS A 100 8.35 -13.21 -7.31
CA LYS A 100 7.47 -14.27 -7.80
C LYS A 100 6.05 -14.11 -7.30
N GLU A 101 5.13 -14.73 -8.03
CA GLU A 101 3.72 -14.78 -7.64
C GLU A 101 3.52 -15.81 -6.52
N SER A 102 3.09 -15.33 -5.35
CA SER A 102 2.80 -16.16 -4.19
C SER A 102 1.45 -16.88 -4.34
N THR A 103 0.44 -16.12 -4.77
CA THR A 103 -0.93 -16.51 -5.06
C THR A 103 -1.46 -15.56 -6.13
N PRO A 104 -2.54 -15.87 -6.87
CA PRO A 104 -2.98 -15.06 -8.00
C PRO A 104 -3.14 -13.58 -7.66
N GLY A 105 -2.34 -12.74 -8.32
CA GLY A 105 -2.30 -11.29 -8.13
C GLY A 105 -1.56 -10.81 -6.88
N ILE A 106 -0.80 -11.66 -6.18
CA ILE A 106 0.01 -11.30 -5.02
C ILE A 106 1.46 -11.72 -5.25
N PHE A 107 2.33 -10.74 -5.47
CA PHE A 107 3.75 -10.91 -5.74
C PHE A 107 4.58 -10.59 -4.50
N VAL A 108 5.70 -11.27 -4.33
CA VAL A 108 6.59 -11.10 -3.18
C VAL A 108 8.05 -11.15 -3.59
N SER A 109 8.89 -10.30 -2.98
CA SER A 109 10.36 -10.35 -3.07
C SER A 109 11.01 -9.75 -1.83
N ARG A 110 12.33 -9.91 -1.69
CA ARG A 110 13.18 -9.13 -0.79
C ARG A 110 13.64 -7.89 -1.53
N LYS A 111 13.04 -6.75 -1.20
CA LYS A 111 13.27 -5.46 -1.84
C LYS A 111 13.16 -4.37 -0.79
N ASP A 112 14.15 -3.49 -0.75
CA ASP A 112 14.16 -2.33 0.14
C ASP A 112 13.39 -1.15 -0.47
N PHE A 113 13.18 -0.12 0.35
CA PHE A 113 12.42 1.06 -0.05
C PHE A 113 13.08 1.83 -1.20
N LYS A 114 14.42 1.99 -1.16
CA LYS A 114 15.14 2.74 -2.19
C LYS A 114 15.01 2.08 -3.56
N LYS A 115 15.18 0.76 -3.63
CA LYS A 115 14.99 -0.02 -4.86
C LYS A 115 13.55 0.06 -5.34
N PHE A 116 12.57 -0.02 -4.44
CA PHE A 116 11.15 0.16 -4.79
C PHE A 116 10.88 1.53 -5.43
N VAL A 117 11.40 2.61 -4.83
CA VAL A 117 11.27 3.98 -5.34
C VAL A 117 12.01 4.15 -6.68
N ASP A 118 13.15 3.51 -6.88
CA ASP A 118 13.87 3.61 -8.16
C ASP A 118 13.15 2.87 -9.30
N GLU A 119 12.59 1.69 -9.02
CA GLU A 119 11.85 0.88 -9.98
C GLU A 119 10.49 1.47 -10.40
N ASN A 120 9.96 2.43 -9.65
CA ASN A 120 8.67 3.08 -9.92
C ASN A 120 8.83 4.55 -10.35
N ARG A 121 10.04 4.97 -10.72
CA ARG A 121 10.39 6.37 -11.07
C ARG A 121 9.62 6.96 -12.25
N ASP A 122 8.91 6.12 -13.00
CA ASP A 122 7.99 6.45 -14.07
C ASP A 122 6.65 7.03 -13.56
N LYS A 123 6.34 6.86 -12.27
CA LYS A 123 5.08 7.28 -11.63
C LYS A 123 5.18 8.64 -10.96
N GLU A 124 4.02 9.24 -10.74
CA GLU A 124 3.90 10.52 -10.03
C GLU A 124 3.81 10.28 -8.53
N TYR A 125 4.73 10.86 -7.75
CA TYR A 125 4.85 10.55 -6.33
C TYR A 125 4.08 11.54 -5.45
N TYR A 126 3.27 11.00 -4.55
CA TYR A 126 2.46 11.77 -3.61
C TYR A 126 2.67 11.27 -2.19
N LEU A 127 3.28 12.07 -1.32
CA LEU A 127 3.47 11.74 0.08
C LEU A 127 2.28 12.25 0.89
N MET A 128 1.57 11.37 1.59
CA MET A 128 0.43 11.79 2.41
C MET A 128 0.92 12.47 3.70
N ASP A 129 0.57 13.74 3.89
CA ASP A 129 0.93 14.55 5.06
C ASP A 129 -0.21 15.54 5.38
N GLU A 130 -0.63 15.65 6.64
CA GLU A 130 -1.71 16.57 7.02
C GLU A 130 -1.43 18.05 6.73
N LYS A 131 -0.15 18.42 6.56
CA LYS A 131 0.32 19.77 6.20
C LYS A 131 0.57 19.95 4.70
N GLY A 132 0.38 18.91 3.90
CA GLY A 132 0.54 18.96 2.44
C GLY A 132 -0.49 19.85 1.74
N GLU A 133 -0.35 19.95 0.41
CA GLU A 133 -1.33 20.64 -0.42
C GLU A 133 -2.67 19.92 -0.40
N ASP A 134 -3.76 20.69 -0.36
CA ASP A 134 -5.11 20.14 -0.37
C ASP A 134 -5.34 19.31 -1.64
N ILE A 135 -5.80 18.06 -1.49
CA ILE A 135 -6.04 17.14 -2.60
C ILE A 135 -6.94 17.73 -3.69
N ASP A 136 -7.85 18.64 -3.33
CA ASP A 136 -8.75 19.31 -4.28
C ASP A 136 -8.00 20.23 -5.28
N LYS A 137 -6.75 20.59 -5.01
CA LYS A 137 -5.92 21.45 -5.86
C LYS A 137 -4.96 20.69 -6.77
N ILE A 138 -4.86 19.37 -6.60
CA ILE A 138 -3.90 18.54 -7.29
C ILE A 138 -4.54 17.96 -8.54
N ASN A 139 -3.88 18.15 -9.68
CA ASN A 139 -4.21 17.46 -10.92
C ASN A 139 -3.40 16.17 -10.99
N PHE A 140 -4.05 15.03 -10.73
CA PHE A 140 -3.42 13.72 -10.85
C PHE A 140 -3.31 13.30 -12.31
N GLY A 141 -2.15 12.74 -12.70
CA GLY A 141 -1.93 12.11 -13.99
C GLY A 141 -2.46 10.68 -14.05
N GLU A 142 -1.89 9.89 -14.95
CA GLU A 142 -2.37 8.53 -15.25
C GLU A 142 -1.98 7.50 -14.19
N GLU A 143 -0.81 7.61 -13.58
CA GLU A 143 -0.28 6.60 -12.65
C GLU A 143 0.21 7.21 -11.32
N PRO A 144 -0.68 7.79 -10.49
CA PRO A 144 -0.30 8.34 -9.19
C PRO A 144 0.08 7.23 -8.19
N LEU A 145 1.22 7.43 -7.50
CA LEU A 145 1.71 6.58 -6.42
C LEU A 145 1.69 7.32 -5.08
N PHE A 146 0.74 6.95 -4.24
CA PHE A 146 0.53 7.53 -2.92
C PHE A 146 1.33 6.78 -1.84
N PHE A 147 2.15 7.48 -1.08
CA PHE A 147 2.97 6.93 0.00
C PHE A 147 2.33 7.21 1.36
N LEU A 148 2.06 6.15 2.11
CA LEU A 148 1.48 6.18 3.44
C LEU A 148 2.35 5.41 4.44
N GLY A 149 2.39 5.88 5.68
CA GLY A 149 2.95 5.11 6.79
C GLY A 149 1.88 4.32 7.53
N ASP A 150 2.30 3.31 8.30
CA ASP A 150 1.47 2.70 9.33
C ASP A 150 1.35 3.63 10.56
N ASN A 151 1.12 3.06 11.75
CA ASN A 151 1.03 3.82 12.98
C ASN A 151 2.35 4.49 13.42
N LYS A 152 3.48 4.26 12.74
CA LYS A 152 4.76 4.94 13.00
C LYS A 152 5.16 5.94 11.92
N GLY A 153 4.50 5.94 10.77
CA GLY A 153 4.87 6.81 9.65
C GLY A 153 6.10 6.34 8.87
N LEU A 154 6.41 7.07 7.79
CA LEU A 154 7.72 7.02 7.13
C LEU A 154 8.75 7.77 8.00
N ASN A 155 10.01 7.32 7.98
CA ASN A 155 11.09 8.04 8.66
C ASN A 155 11.62 9.19 7.78
N ASP A 156 12.45 10.06 8.35
CA ASP A 156 12.94 11.24 7.65
C ASP A 156 13.79 10.89 6.42
N GLU A 157 14.61 9.83 6.48
CA GLU A 157 15.42 9.35 5.34
C GLU A 157 14.55 8.92 4.15
N GLU A 158 13.45 8.20 4.41
CA GLU A 158 12.50 7.78 3.38
C GLU A 158 11.78 8.98 2.77
N LYS A 159 11.38 9.97 3.59
CA LYS A 159 10.77 11.21 3.11
C LYS A 159 11.73 12.00 2.22
N GLU A 160 12.99 12.14 2.63
CA GLU A 160 14.05 12.76 1.84
C GLU A 160 14.29 12.02 0.51
N ILE A 161 14.24 10.69 0.52
CA ILE A 161 14.28 9.89 -0.72
C ILE A 161 13.11 10.28 -1.63
N LEU A 162 11.88 10.32 -1.13
CA LEU A 162 10.70 10.67 -1.93
C LEU A 162 10.79 12.08 -2.52
N HIS A 163 11.19 13.08 -1.72
CA HIS A 163 11.34 14.45 -2.19
C HIS A 163 12.42 14.60 -3.26
N ARG A 164 13.52 13.82 -3.19
CA ARG A 164 14.53 13.79 -4.26
C ARG A 164 13.99 13.26 -5.59
N TYR A 165 12.96 12.42 -5.56
CA TYR A 165 12.25 11.94 -6.75
C TYR A 165 11.06 12.83 -7.13
N GLY A 166 10.91 14.01 -6.51
CA GLY A 166 9.89 14.99 -6.86
C GLY A 166 8.52 14.73 -6.24
N ALA A 167 8.46 13.99 -5.12
CA ALA A 167 7.20 13.76 -4.44
C ALA A 167 6.54 15.07 -3.98
N ILE A 168 5.23 15.18 -4.20
CA ILE A 168 4.37 16.27 -3.73
C ILE A 168 3.71 15.85 -2.43
N ASP A 169 3.80 16.67 -1.39
CA ASP A 169 3.11 16.42 -0.12
C ASP A 169 1.61 16.76 -0.28
N VAL A 170 0.73 15.81 0.05
CA VAL A 170 -0.72 15.90 -0.17
C VAL A 170 -1.49 15.70 1.13
N SER A 171 -2.47 16.56 1.37
CA SER A 171 -3.38 16.50 2.51
C SER A 171 -4.81 16.21 2.05
N ILE A 172 -5.48 15.31 2.78
CA ILE A 172 -6.94 15.07 2.67
C ILE A 172 -7.72 15.74 3.82
N GLY A 173 -7.06 16.61 4.57
CA GLY A 173 -7.63 17.34 5.68
C GLY A 173 -6.69 17.47 6.88
N LYS A 174 -7.06 18.33 7.82
CA LYS A 174 -6.21 18.75 8.95
C LYS A 174 -6.08 17.71 10.09
N LYS A 175 -6.74 16.55 9.98
CA LYS A 175 -6.69 15.50 11.02
C LYS A 175 -5.73 14.41 10.59
N SER A 176 -5.06 13.80 11.55
CA SER A 176 -4.32 12.56 11.33
C SER A 176 -5.31 11.39 11.23
N TYR A 177 -5.41 10.78 10.04
CA TYR A 177 -6.32 9.67 9.75
C TYR A 177 -5.58 8.34 9.75
N LEU A 178 -6.33 7.24 9.92
CA LEU A 178 -5.81 5.91 9.64
C LEU A 178 -5.47 5.79 8.15
N SER A 179 -4.38 5.09 7.81
CA SER A 179 -3.92 4.94 6.43
C SER A 179 -4.98 4.32 5.52
N SER A 180 -5.80 3.39 6.04
CA SER A 180 -6.96 2.83 5.32
C SER A 180 -8.03 3.88 5.02
N HIS A 181 -8.27 4.83 5.93
CA HIS A 181 -9.20 5.94 5.69
C HIS A 181 -8.65 6.88 4.62
N CYS A 182 -7.33 7.15 4.63
CA CYS A 182 -6.70 7.93 3.57
C CYS A 182 -6.92 7.29 2.20
N ILE A 183 -6.68 5.98 2.08
CA ILE A 183 -6.89 5.22 0.84
C ILE A 183 -8.36 5.31 0.39
N ASN A 184 -9.33 5.17 1.31
CA ASN A 184 -10.74 5.31 0.97
C ASN A 184 -11.08 6.71 0.43
N VAL A 185 -10.57 7.78 1.06
CA VAL A 185 -10.83 9.16 0.63
C VAL A 185 -10.16 9.45 -0.72
N ILE A 186 -8.93 9.00 -0.93
CA ILE A 186 -8.23 9.14 -2.21
C ILE A 186 -9.00 8.39 -3.30
N ASN A 187 -9.41 7.15 -3.05
CA ASN A 187 -10.20 6.39 -4.02
C ASN A 187 -11.52 7.10 -4.37
N TRP A 188 -12.23 7.63 -3.37
CA TRP A 188 -13.45 8.42 -3.59
C TRP A 188 -13.18 9.69 -4.39
N PHE A 189 -12.08 10.40 -4.10
CA PHE A 189 -11.70 11.60 -4.81
C PHE A 189 -11.38 11.29 -6.29
N LEU A 190 -10.56 10.27 -6.53
CA LEU A 190 -10.22 9.82 -7.89
C LEU A 190 -11.46 9.35 -8.66
N ASP A 191 -12.40 8.66 -8.01
CA ASP A 191 -13.68 8.28 -8.64
C ASP A 191 -14.51 9.48 -9.10
N LYS A 192 -14.38 10.64 -8.45
CA LYS A 192 -15.12 11.86 -8.83
C LYS A 192 -14.54 12.56 -10.05
N ILE A 193 -13.24 12.43 -10.28
CA ILE A 193 -12.53 13.11 -11.37
C ILE A 193 -12.29 12.19 -12.57
N GLU A 194 -12.32 10.87 -12.36
CA GLU A 194 -12.25 9.89 -13.44
C GLU A 194 -13.54 9.95 -14.27
N GLU A 195 -13.40 10.39 -15.53
CA GLU A 195 -14.51 10.34 -16.49
C GLU A 195 -14.96 8.89 -16.69
N ARG A 196 -16.29 8.67 -16.67
CA ARG A 196 -16.90 7.36 -16.89
C ARG A 196 -16.55 6.74 -18.24
#